data_AF-A0A4U1AEK7-F1
#
_entry.id   AF-A0A4U1AEK7-F1
#
_cell.length_a   1.000
_cell.length_b   1.000
_cell.length_c   1.000
_cell.angle_alpha   90.00
_cell.angle_beta   90.00
_cell.angle_gamma   90.00
#
_symmetry.space_group_name_H-M   'P 1'
#
loop_
_entity.id
_entity.type
_entity.pdbx_description
1 polymer ?
#
loop_
_entity_poly.entity_id
_entity_poly.type
_entity_poly.pdbx_seq_one_letter_code
_entity_poly.pdbx_strand_id
1 'polypeptide(L)' 'MMTFEQVKSAVLNLGETEQKRLITEVLTEIMPKVCRDEDCLSQIRNFVNQETVREYREQHMDSI' A
#
# COMPACT_ATOMS: atom_id res chain seq x y z
N MET A 1 21.01 -3.23 14.60
CA MET A 1 19.81 -2.55 14.12
C MET A 1 20.01 -2.27 12.64
N MET A 2 19.07 -2.62 11.77
CA MET A 2 19.19 -2.25 10.35
C MET A 2 19.02 -0.74 10.18
N THR A 3 19.76 -0.14 9.25
CA THR A 3 19.55 1.27 8.90
C THR A 3 18.30 1.42 8.03
N PHE A 4 17.73 2.63 8.01
CA PHE A 4 16.60 2.92 7.13
C PHE A 4 16.90 2.59 5.66
N GLU A 5 18.09 2.93 5.17
CA GLU A 5 18.50 2.63 3.80
C GLU A 5 18.55 1.12 3.51
N GLN A 6 18.98 0.31 4.49
CA GLN A 6 18.95 -1.15 4.36
C GLN A 6 17.53 -1.69 4.30
N VAL A 7 16.62 -1.16 5.12
CA VAL A 7 15.20 -1.53 5.10
C VAL A 7 14.55 -1.13 3.78
N LYS A 8 14.80 0.09 3.31
CA LYS A 8 14.30 0.59 2.02
C LYS A 8 14.79 -0.29 0.87
N SER A 9 16.08 -0.60 0.83
CA SER A 9 16.64 -1.50 -0.18
C SER A 9 16.00 -2.88 -0.15
N ALA A 10 15.80 -3.46 1.05
CA ALA A 10 15.14 -4.76 1.19
C ALA A 10 13.70 -4.74 0.66
N VAL A 11 12.92 -3.71 1.01
CA VAL A 11 11.53 -3.53 0.56
C VAL A 11 11.44 -3.37 -0.96
N LEU A 12 12.31 -2.55 -1.56
CA LEU A 12 12.27 -2.29 -3.00
C LEU A 12 12.71 -3.50 -3.85
N ASN A 13 13.49 -4.41 -3.27
CA ASN A 13 13.96 -5.63 -3.94
C ASN A 13 13.09 -6.87 -3.64
N LEU A 14 11.95 -6.71 -2.95
CA LEU A 14 10.98 -7.79 -2.78
C LEU A 14 10.40 -8.24 -4.12
N GLY A 15 10.10 -9.53 -4.24
CA GLY A 15 9.30 -10.06 -5.34
C GLY A 15 7.87 -9.52 -5.31
N GLU A 16 7.18 -9.57 -6.45
CA GLU A 16 5.82 -9.00 -6.60
C GLU A 16 4.83 -9.58 -5.56
N THR A 17 4.90 -10.88 -5.30
CA THR A 17 4.08 -11.55 -4.27
C THR A 17 4.35 -10.98 -2.88
N GLU A 18 5.61 -10.81 -2.50
CA GLU A 18 6.00 -10.26 -1.21
C GLU A 18 5.67 -8.76 -1.11
N GLN A 19 5.82 -8.01 -2.19
CA GLN A 19 5.39 -6.61 -2.25
C GLN A 19 3.89 -6.48 -2.02
N LYS A 20 3.08 -7.35 -2.63
CA LYS A 20 1.64 -7.39 -2.40
C LYS A 20 1.33 -7.64 -0.93
N ARG A 21 1.98 -8.63 -0.31
CA ARG A 21 1.81 -8.93 1.12
C ARG A 21 2.25 -7.79 2.02
N LEU A 22 3.37 -7.12 1.70
CA LEU A 22 3.81 -5.93 2.43
C LEU A 22 2.73 -4.85 2.43
N ILE A 23 2.11 -4.58 1.29
CA ILE A 23 1.05 -3.58 1.17
C ILE A 23 -0.21 -4.01 1.94
N THR A 24 -0.69 -5.25 1.74
CA THR A 24 -1.99 -5.67 2.27
C THR A 24 -1.96 -6.04 3.75
N GLU A 25 -0.86 -6.63 4.24
CA GLU A 25 -0.74 -7.11 5.62
C GLU A 25 -0.02 -6.07 6.48
N VAL A 26 1.17 -5.60 6.06
CA VAL A 26 2.05 -4.81 6.91
C VAL A 26 1.69 -3.33 6.93
N LEU A 27 1.53 -2.70 5.75
CA LEU A 27 1.22 -1.27 5.70
C LEU A 27 -0.14 -0.98 6.34
N THR A 28 -1.14 -1.83 6.13
CA THR A 28 -2.46 -1.71 6.77
C THR A 28 -2.37 -1.64 8.31
N GLU A 29 -1.44 -2.37 8.93
CA GLU A 29 -1.24 -2.36 10.39
C GLU A 29 -0.42 -1.17 10.90
N ILE A 30 0.54 -0.70 10.09
CA ILE A 30 1.46 0.37 10.48
C ILE A 30 0.82 1.74 10.27
N MET A 31 0.08 1.93 9.17
CA MET A 31 -0.44 3.24 8.76
C MET A 31 -1.27 3.93 9.87
N PRO A 32 -2.22 3.28 10.56
CA PRO A 32 -2.96 3.93 11.65
C PRO A 32 -2.07 4.40 12.82
N LYS A 33 -0.90 3.79 13.00
CA LYS A 33 0.00 4.09 14.11
C LYS A 33 0.87 5.31 13.81
N VAL A 34 1.31 5.45 12.55
CA VAL A 34 2.31 6.45 12.12
C VAL A 34 1.72 7.61 11.33
N CYS A 35 0.61 7.38 10.62
CA CYS A 35 -0.01 8.37 9.76
C CYS A 35 -1.00 9.21 10.57
N ARG A 36 -0.50 10.29 11.17
CA ARG A 36 -1.26 11.16 12.08
C ARG A 36 -1.41 12.60 11.59
N ASP A 37 -0.80 12.92 10.45
CA ASP A 37 -0.85 14.23 9.82
C ASP A 37 -1.51 14.17 8.44
N GLU A 38 -1.94 15.34 7.96
CA GLU A 38 -2.61 15.48 6.67
C GLU A 38 -1.70 15.12 5.50
N ASP A 39 -0.39 15.33 5.63
CA ASP A 39 0.59 15.02 4.58
C ASP A 39 0.68 13.51 4.34
N CYS A 40 0.73 12.72 5.41
CA CYS A 40 0.71 11.27 5.30
C CYS A 40 -0.65 10.76 4.79
N LEU A 41 -1.77 11.33 5.25
CA LEU A 41 -3.10 10.96 4.75
C LEU A 41 -3.26 11.26 3.26
N SER A 42 -2.68 12.36 2.77
CA SER A 42 -2.64 12.72 1.35
C SER A 42 -1.93 11.65 0.52
N GLN A 43 -0.80 11.12 1.01
CA GLN A 43 -0.09 10.03 0.34
C GLN A 43 -0.91 8.74 0.28
N ILE A 44 -1.61 8.38 1.36
CA ILE A 44 -2.51 7.22 1.35
C ILE A 44 -3.62 7.37 0.31
N ARG A 45 -4.20 8.57 0.20
CA ARG A 45 -5.25 8.86 -0.81
C ARG A 45 -4.73 8.67 -2.23
N ASN A 46 -3.47 8.97 -2.51
CA ASN A 46 -2.86 8.75 -3.84
C ASN A 46 -2.75 7.27 -4.22
N PHE A 47 -2.60 6.35 -3.27
CA PHE A 47 -2.64 4.91 -3.54
C PHE A 47 -4.03 4.43 -3.97
N VAL A 48 -5.08 5.08 -3.45
CA VAL A 48 -6.47 4.81 -3.79
C VAL A 48 -6.88 5.76 -4.91
N ASN A 49 -6.30 5.59 -6.10
CA ASN A 49 -6.90 6.22 -7.27
C ASN A 49 -8.32 5.63 -7.42
N GLN A 50 -9.34 6.41 -7.05
CA GLN A 50 -10.72 5.95 -7.04
C GLN A 50 -11.20 5.52 -8.42
N GLU A 51 -10.57 6.02 -9.48
CA GLU A 51 -10.84 5.62 -10.85
C GLU A 51 -10.37 4.17 -11.10
N THR A 52 -9.17 3.81 -10.66
CA THR A 52 -8.66 2.42 -10.73
C THR A 52 -9.47 1.46 -9.86
N VAL A 53 -9.94 1.90 -8.68
CA VAL A 53 -10.82 1.09 -7.83
C VAL A 53 -12.21 0.91 -8.47
N ARG A 54 -12.74 1.94 -9.14
CA ARG A 54 -14.02 1.87 -9.86
C ARG A 54 -13.93 0.89 -11.02
N GLU A 55 -12.92 1.03 -11.88
CA GLU A 55 -12.69 0.12 -13.01
C GLU A 55 -12.53 -1.34 -12.55
N TYR A 56 -11.75 -1.57 -11.49
CA TYR A 56 -11.61 -2.90 -10.91
C TYR A 56 -12.95 -3.46 -10.43
N ARG A 57 -13.75 -2.65 -9.71
CA ARG A 57 -15.09 -3.09 -9.26
C ARG A 57 -16.02 -3.38 -10.43
N GLU A 58 -16.09 -2.51 -11.42
CA GLU A 58 -16.94 -2.69 -12.60
C GLU A 58 -16.56 -3.94 -13.39
N GLN A 59 -15.27 -4.22 -13.57
CA GLN A 59 -14.78 -5.42 -14.25
C GLN A 59 -15.04 -6.73 -13.49
N HIS A 60 -15.25 -6.69 -12.17
CA HIS A 60 -15.43 -7.87 -11.33
C HIS A 60 -16.86 -7.99 -10.75
N MET A 61 -17.77 -7.07 -11.11
CA MET A 61 -19.19 -7.11 -10.73
C MET A 61 -20.05 -8.01 -11.62
N ASP A 62 -19.53 -8.51 -12.75
CA ASP A 62 -20.17 -9.56 -13.58
C ASP A 62 -20.03 -10.98 -12.99
N SER A 63 -19.61 -11.11 -11.72
CA SER A 63 -19.37 -12.40 -11.04
C SER A 63 -20.31 -12.68 -9.86
N ILE A 64 -21.47 -12.02 -9.75
CA ILE A 64 -22.53 -12.35 -8.77
C ILE A 64 -23.84 -12.68 -9.47
#